data_AF-A0A561SFK7-F1
#
_entry.id   AF-A0A561SFK7-F1
#
_cell.length_a   1.000
_cell.length_b   1.000
_cell.length_c   1.000
_cell.angle_alpha   90.00
_cell.angle_beta   90.00
_cell.angle_gamma   90.00
#
_symmetry.space_group_name_H-M   'P 1'
#
loop_
_entity.id
_entity.type
_entity.pdbx_description
1 polymer ?
#
loop_
_entity_poly.entity_id
_entity_poly.type
_entity_poly.pdbx_seq_one_letter_code
_entity_poly.pdbx_strand_id
1 'polypeptide(L)'
;MTAMPPAAEPEPVPVVVELTGVTFPAAFPCLPEALAALWRAMQVLPLGDLQHDWFGYYLTRENAADHVARALARDGDLALSFVLPGSSQQHLLRVWCAPSVEP
;
A
#
# COMPACT_ATOMS: atom_id res chain seq x y z
N MET A 1 -29.26 -29.23 5.40
CA MET A 1 -28.28 -28.24 5.91
C MET A 1 -27.27 -28.01 4.80
N THR A 2 -27.46 -26.93 4.03
CA THR A 2 -26.51 -26.55 2.97
C THR A 2 -25.24 -26.05 3.63
N ALA A 3 -24.12 -26.74 3.43
CA ALA A 3 -22.81 -26.23 3.79
C ALA A 3 -22.60 -24.89 3.05
N MET A 4 -22.42 -23.80 3.79
CA MET A 4 -21.84 -22.58 3.24
C MET A 4 -20.49 -22.96 2.64
N PRO A 5 -20.15 -22.51 1.43
CA PRO A 5 -18.78 -22.65 0.93
C PRO A 5 -17.83 -21.99 1.94
N PRO A 6 -16.60 -22.50 2.12
CA PRO A 6 -15.61 -21.78 2.90
C PRO A 6 -15.51 -20.37 2.33
N ALA A 7 -15.56 -19.36 3.19
CA ALA A 7 -15.31 -17.98 2.79
C ALA A 7 -14.00 -18.02 2.00
N ALA A 8 -14.08 -17.73 0.70
CA ALA A 8 -12.92 -17.76 -0.19
C ALA A 8 -11.80 -17.01 0.52
N GLU A 9 -10.73 -17.73 0.85
CA GLU A 9 -9.51 -17.09 1.33
C GLU A 9 -9.20 -16.01 0.29
N PRO A 10 -9.12 -14.73 0.66
CA PRO A 10 -8.96 -13.67 -0.32
C PRO A 10 -7.72 -14.00 -1.13
N GLU A 11 -7.92 -14.37 -2.41
CA GLU A 11 -6.81 -14.77 -3.26
C GLU A 11 -5.81 -13.60 -3.26
N PRO A 12 -4.51 -13.88 -3.14
CA PRO A 12 -3.51 -12.83 -3.08
C PRO A 12 -3.54 -12.05 -4.40
N VAL A 13 -4.19 -10.89 -4.38
CA VAL A 13 -4.26 -10.01 -5.54
C VAL A 13 -2.88 -9.35 -5.67
N PRO A 14 -2.19 -9.51 -6.81
CA PRO A 14 -0.94 -8.83 -7.03
C PRO A 14 -1.18 -7.32 -7.05
N VAL A 15 -0.34 -6.59 -6.34
CA VAL A 15 -0.43 -5.13 -6.21
C VAL A 15 0.85 -4.48 -6.68
N VAL A 16 0.73 -3.26 -7.16
CA VAL A 16 1.87 -2.40 -7.48
C VAL A 16 1.89 -1.27 -6.48
N VAL A 17 3.09 -0.95 -6.00
CA VAL A 17 3.33 0.17 -5.10
C VAL A 17 4.35 1.13 -5.67
N GLU A 18 4.21 2.41 -5.34
CA GLU A 18 5.10 3.46 -5.78
C GLU A 18 5.17 4.56 -4.73
N LEU A 19 6.37 5.09 -4.49
CA LEU A 19 6.55 6.40 -3.87
C LEU A 19 6.83 7.40 -4.99
N THR A 20 5.82 8.13 -5.46
CA THR A 20 5.91 8.98 -6.65
C THR A 20 7.00 10.04 -6.52
N GLY A 21 7.91 10.02 -7.49
CA GLY A 21 9.10 10.88 -7.51
C GLY A 21 10.23 10.43 -6.59
N VAL A 22 10.11 9.26 -5.95
CA VAL A 22 11.12 8.68 -5.04
C VAL A 22 11.56 7.30 -5.51
N THR A 23 10.62 6.42 -5.85
CA THR A 23 10.90 5.05 -6.33
C THR A 23 10.18 4.79 -7.65
N PHE A 24 10.71 3.86 -8.45
CA PHE A 24 9.94 3.29 -9.55
C PHE A 24 8.80 2.40 -9.00
N PRO A 25 7.71 2.21 -9.76
CA PRO A 25 6.67 1.25 -9.42
C PRO A 25 7.23 -0.16 -9.25
N ALA A 26 6.85 -0.84 -8.17
CA ALA A 26 7.28 -2.20 -7.85
C ALA A 26 6.06 -3.10 -7.62
N ALA A 27 6.04 -4.26 -8.28
CA ALA A 27 4.98 -5.25 -8.15
C ALA A 27 5.28 -6.24 -7.01
N PHE A 28 4.25 -6.61 -6.27
CA PHE A 28 4.30 -7.56 -5.17
C PHE A 28 3.19 -8.60 -5.33
N PRO A 29 3.44 -9.87 -4.94
CA PRO A 29 2.46 -10.93 -5.08
C PRO A 29 1.29 -10.79 -4.10
N CYS A 30 1.49 -10.13 -2.96
CA CYS A 30 0.45 -9.91 -1.97
C CYS A 30 0.61 -8.57 -1.24
N LEU A 31 -0.49 -8.11 -0.66
CA LEU A 31 -0.58 -6.81 -0.01
C LEU A 31 0.26 -6.69 1.28
N PRO A 32 0.34 -7.70 2.18
CA PRO A 32 1.19 -7.60 3.37
C PRO A 32 2.68 -7.36 3.03
N GLU A 33 3.20 -8.04 2.01
CA GLU A 33 4.58 -7.84 1.54
C GLU A 33 4.79 -6.44 0.97
N ALA A 34 3.85 -5.96 0.15
CA ALA A 34 3.85 -4.62 -0.39
C ALA A 34 3.88 -3.54 0.71
N LEU A 35 3.03 -3.68 1.74
CA LEU A 35 2.99 -2.73 2.86
C LEU A 35 4.28 -2.76 3.69
N ALA A 36 4.85 -3.95 3.92
CA ALA A 36 6.13 -4.07 4.60
C ALA A 36 7.28 -3.43 3.81
N ALA A 37 7.30 -3.60 2.49
CA ALA A 37 8.28 -2.98 1.61
C ALA A 37 8.13 -1.45 1.58
N LEU A 38 6.90 -0.95 1.47
CA LEU A 38 6.59 0.49 1.57
C LEU A 38 7.07 1.07 2.90
N TRP A 39 6.79 0.40 4.02
CA TRP A 39 7.23 0.87 5.32
C TRP A 39 8.76 0.93 5.44
N ARG A 40 9.48 -0.06 4.91
CA ARG A 40 10.96 -0.03 4.85
C ARG A 40 11.47 1.12 3.99
N ALA A 41 10.82 1.39 2.86
CA ALA A 41 11.18 2.51 1.99
C ALA A 41 10.90 3.86 2.66
N MET A 42 9.81 3.99 3.42
CA MET A 42 9.49 5.21 4.16
C MET A 42 10.49 5.51 5.28
N GLN A 43 11.01 4.47 5.96
CA GLN A 43 11.99 4.62 7.04
C GLN A 43 13.35 5.20 6.58
N VAL A 44 13.70 5.07 5.29
CA VAL A 44 14.94 5.65 4.76
C VAL A 44 14.78 7.08 4.24
N LEU A 45 13.54 7.58 4.19
CA LEU A 45 13.26 8.97 3.81
C LEU A 45 13.37 9.88 5.02
N PRO A 46 13.80 11.14 4.82
CA PRO A 46 13.89 12.12 5.90
C PRO A 46 12.50 12.64 6.27
N LEU A 47 11.55 11.79 6.65
CA LEU A 47 10.20 12.20 7.05
C LEU A 47 10.25 13.02 8.35
N GLY A 48 9.34 13.99 8.50
CA GLY A 48 9.13 14.61 9.80
C GLY A 48 8.52 13.61 10.79
N ASP A 49 8.81 13.75 12.09
CA ASP A 49 8.41 12.80 13.14
C ASP A 49 6.93 12.42 13.08
N LEU A 50 6.05 13.41 12.94
CA LEU A 50 4.60 13.18 12.85
C LEU A 50 4.21 12.33 11.63
N GLN A 51 4.84 12.56 10.48
CA GLN A 51 4.58 11.76 9.27
C GLN A 51 5.11 10.35 9.43
N HIS A 52 6.32 10.21 10.00
CA HIS A 52 6.91 8.90 10.28
C HIS A 52 6.01 8.06 11.17
N ASP A 53 5.51 8.62 12.29
CA ASP A 53 4.60 7.94 13.20
C ASP A 53 3.26 7.59 12.55
N TRP A 54 2.71 8.52 11.74
CA TRP A 54 1.46 8.30 11.04
C TRP A 54 1.56 7.15 10.02
N PHE A 55 2.62 7.13 9.20
CA PHE A 55 2.86 6.04 8.25
C PHE A 55 3.18 4.73 8.96
N GLY A 56 3.95 4.77 10.05
CA GLY A 56 4.23 3.59 10.87
C GLY A 56 2.93 2.98 11.38
N TYR A 57 2.05 3.78 11.99
CA TYR A 57 0.75 3.32 12.46
C TYR A 57 -0.13 2.78 11.31
N TYR A 58 -0.20 3.50 10.19
CA TYR A 58 -1.06 3.14 9.07
C TYR A 58 -0.64 1.82 8.40
N LEU A 59 0.67 1.64 8.16
CA LEU A 59 1.22 0.53 7.38
C LEU A 59 1.49 -0.73 8.22
N THR A 60 1.68 -0.60 9.54
CA THR A 60 2.10 -1.74 10.39
C THR A 60 1.04 -2.28 11.34
N ARG A 61 -0.11 -1.61 11.48
CA ARG A 61 -1.20 -2.13 12.32
C ARG A 61 -1.74 -3.47 11.82
N GLU A 62 -2.30 -4.25 12.73
CA GLU A 62 -2.81 -5.61 12.48
C GLU A 62 -3.75 -5.69 11.26
N ASN A 63 -4.64 -4.69 11.10
CA ASN A 63 -5.62 -4.63 10.01
C ASN A 63 -5.20 -3.68 8.86
N ALA A 64 -3.91 -3.41 8.69
CA ALA A 64 -3.42 -2.51 7.64
C ALA A 64 -3.77 -3.07 6.25
N ALA A 65 -3.48 -4.35 6.02
CA ALA A 65 -3.77 -5.03 4.76
C ALA A 65 -5.27 -5.01 4.43
N ASP A 66 -6.15 -5.38 5.38
CA ASP A 66 -7.60 -5.32 5.17
C ASP A 66 -8.10 -3.92 4.82
N HIS A 67 -7.57 -2.90 5.49
CA HIS A 67 -7.98 -1.53 5.21
C HIS A 67 -7.56 -1.09 3.80
N VAL A 68 -6.33 -1.40 3.40
CA VAL A 68 -5.84 -1.06 2.05
C VAL A 68 -6.59 -1.88 1.00
N ALA A 69 -6.84 -3.17 1.23
CA ALA A 69 -7.64 -4.01 0.35
C ALA A 69 -9.05 -3.45 0.14
N ARG A 70 -9.70 -2.94 1.20
CA ARG A 70 -11.01 -2.28 1.08
C ARG A 70 -10.95 -1.00 0.25
N ALA A 71 -9.89 -0.21 0.38
CA ALA A 71 -9.69 0.98 -0.45
C ALA A 71 -9.51 0.60 -1.92
N LEU A 72 -8.66 -0.39 -2.21
CA LEU A 72 -8.44 -0.91 -3.55
C LEU A 72 -9.72 -1.49 -4.17
N ALA A 73 -10.52 -2.22 -3.40
CA ALA A 73 -11.79 -2.77 -3.89
C ALA A 73 -12.83 -1.69 -4.20
N ARG A 74 -12.78 -0.55 -3.51
CA ARG A 74 -13.73 0.55 -3.70
C ARG A 74 -13.31 1.50 -4.83
N ASP A 75 -12.05 1.88 -4.84
CA ASP A 75 -11.54 3.00 -5.64
C ASP A 75 -10.57 2.53 -6.74
N GLY A 76 -10.07 1.28 -6.70
CA GLY A 76 -9.08 0.73 -7.61
C GLY A 76 -7.64 1.14 -7.30
N ASP A 77 -7.45 2.22 -6.53
CA ASP A 77 -6.17 2.69 -6.03
C ASP A 77 -6.27 3.26 -4.61
N LEU A 78 -5.13 3.36 -3.96
CA LEU A 78 -4.94 4.09 -2.72
C LEU A 78 -3.77 5.05 -2.93
N ALA A 79 -4.03 6.35 -2.75
CA ALA A 79 -3.01 7.39 -2.80
C ALA A 79 -2.97 8.16 -1.48
N LEU A 80 -1.79 8.21 -0.84
CA LEU A 80 -1.54 8.96 0.38
C LEU A 80 -0.46 10.01 0.11
N SER A 81 -0.76 11.27 0.39
CA SER A 81 0.17 12.36 0.17
C SER A 81 1.13 12.55 1.34
N PHE A 82 2.38 12.90 1.03
CA PHE A 82 3.38 13.27 2.03
C PHE A 82 4.34 14.33 1.48
N VAL A 83 5.05 15.01 2.39
CA VAL A 83 6.00 16.08 2.04
C VAL A 83 7.30 15.84 2.76
N LEU A 84 8.41 15.91 2.02
CA LEU A 84 9.75 15.83 2.60
C LEU A 84 10.18 17.20 3.15
N PRO A 85 10.77 17.27 4.35
CA PRO A 85 11.35 18.50 4.89
C PRO A 85 12.31 19.16 3.90
N GLY A 86 12.17 20.47 3.73
CA GLY A 86 12.99 21.22 2.77
C GLY A 86 12.56 21.07 1.30
N SER A 87 11.54 20.27 1.00
CA SER A 87 10.92 20.18 -0.33
C SER A 87 9.56 20.87 -0.33
N SER A 88 9.29 21.66 -1.38
CA SER A 88 7.93 22.16 -1.67
C SER A 88 7.12 21.18 -2.52
N GLN A 89 7.73 20.07 -2.94
CA GLN A 89 7.09 19.07 -3.77
C GLN A 89 6.30 18.09 -2.90
N GLN A 90 5.04 17.87 -3.29
CA GLN A 90 4.20 16.83 -2.73
C GLN A 90 4.55 15.49 -3.39
N HIS A 91 4.75 14.48 -2.56
CA HIS A 91 4.98 13.10 -2.98
C HIS A 91 3.73 12.26 -2.66
N LEU A 92 3.60 11.12 -3.35
CA LEU A 92 2.49 10.19 -3.14
C LEU A 92 3.03 8.81 -2.82
N LEU A 93 2.50 8.18 -1.79
CA LEU A 93 2.51 6.74 -1.65
C LEU A 93 1.28 6.22 -2.39
N ARG A 94 1.50 5.41 -3.42
CA ARG A 94 0.45 4.83 -4.24
C ARG A 94 0.47 3.30 -4.12
N VAL A 95 -0.71 2.72 -4.03
CA VAL A 95 -0.95 1.27 -4.13
C VAL A 95 -2.10 1.08 -5.11
N TRP A 96 -1.96 0.19 -6.08
CA TRP A 96 -3.04 -0.17 -7.00
C TRP A 96 -2.96 -1.66 -7.35
N CYS A 97 -4.07 -2.24 -7.79
CA CYS A 97 -4.05 -3.60 -8.31
C CYS A 97 -3.17 -3.66 -9.55
N ALA A 98 -2.28 -4.65 -9.63
CA ALA A 98 -1.54 -4.89 -10.86
C ALA A 98 -2.54 -5.10 -12.00
N PRO A 99 -2.34 -4.49 -13.18
CA PRO A 99 -3.20 -4.80 -14.31
C PRO A 99 -3.09 -6.31 -14.56
N SER A 100 -4.23 -7.00 -14.54
CA SER A 100 -4.30 -8.35 -15.08
C SER A 100 -3.82 -8.24 -16.52
N VAL A 101 -2.60 -8.69 -16.79
CA VAL A 101 -2.15 -8.89 -18.15
C VAL A 101 -2.97 -10.06 -18.65
N GLU A 102 -4.14 -9.78 -19.23
CA GLU A 102 -4.86 -10.77 -20.02
C GLU A 102 -3.95 -11.12 -21.22
N PRO A 103 -3.62 -12.42 -21.42
CA PRO A 103 -2.75 -12.88 -22.49
C PRO A 103 -3.38 -12.73 -23.88
#